data_AF-A0A529NT45-F1
#
_entry.id   AF-A0A529NT45-F1
#
_cell.length_a   1.000
_cell.length_b   1.000
_cell.length_c   1.000
_cell.angle_alpha   90.00
_cell.angle_beta   90.00
_cell.angle_gamma   90.00
#
_symmetry.space_group_name_H-M   'P 1'
#
loop_
_entity.id
_entity.type
_entity.pdbx_description
1 polymer ?
#
loop_
_entity_poly.entity_id
_entity_poly.type
_entity_poly.pdbx_seq_one_letter_code
_entity_poly.pdbx_strand_id
1 'polypeptide(L)'
;YCIKGCPFNIPRISKVDHTAYKCTLCSDRVAVGQGPACAKACPTQAIVFGTKEEMKQHAEGRITDLKARGYANAGLYDPPGVGGTHVMYVLHHADQPELYSGLPKEPKISPLVEAWKGITKYAGLTVLGVAAGVGLLHHLVMGPNRVSDTDEENAERLVRSDRHDSA
;
A
#
# COMPACT_ATOMS: atom_id res chain seq x y z
N TYR A 1 0.88 -5.89 4.23
CA TYR A 1 0.30 -4.96 3.23
C TYR A 1 0.78 -3.54 3.49
N CYS A 2 0.33 -2.89 4.58
CA CYS A 2 0.73 -1.52 4.93
C CYS A 2 2.25 -1.31 5.07
N ILE A 3 2.98 -2.24 5.71
CA ILE A 3 4.45 -2.14 5.86
C ILE A 3 5.15 -2.15 4.49
N LYS A 4 4.80 -3.10 3.61
CA LYS A 4 5.39 -3.23 2.28
C LYS A 4 5.02 -2.10 1.32
N GLY A 5 3.85 -1.47 1.54
CA GLY A 5 3.39 -0.35 0.73
C GLY A 5 3.92 1.01 1.17
N CYS A 6 4.45 1.14 2.39
CA CYS A 6 4.90 2.43 2.91
C CYS A 6 6.34 2.72 2.45
N PRO A 7 6.58 3.74 1.60
CA PRO A 7 7.92 4.07 1.13
C PRO A 7 8.84 4.63 2.23
N PHE A 8 8.27 5.01 3.37
CA PHE A 8 8.97 5.52 4.54
C PHE A 8 9.16 4.46 5.63
N ASN A 9 8.69 3.21 5.42
CA ASN A 9 8.79 2.12 6.39
C ASN A 9 8.29 2.50 7.81
N ILE A 10 7.12 3.12 7.91
CA ILE A 10 6.59 3.66 9.19
C ILE A 10 5.76 2.66 10.02
N PRO A 11 4.80 1.91 9.46
CA PRO A 11 3.93 1.06 10.28
C PRO A 11 4.73 0.00 11.07
N ARG A 12 4.34 -0.24 12.32
CA ARG A 12 4.89 -1.30 13.18
C ARG A 12 3.76 -2.18 13.69
N ILE A 13 3.95 -3.50 13.69
CA ILE A 13 2.97 -4.45 14.21
C ILE A 13 3.24 -4.70 15.68
N SER A 14 2.22 -4.52 16.52
CA SER A 14 2.27 -4.91 17.93
C SER A 14 2.27 -6.42 18.07
N LYS A 15 3.09 -6.94 18.98
CA LYS A 15 3.16 -8.39 19.27
C LYS A 15 2.00 -8.87 20.18
N VAL A 16 1.24 -7.94 20.75
CA VAL A 16 0.18 -8.25 21.73
C VAL A 16 -1.15 -8.48 21.05
N ASP A 17 -1.54 -7.58 20.16
CA ASP A 17 -2.86 -7.54 19.50
C ASP A 17 -2.76 -7.70 17.97
N HIS A 18 -1.55 -7.93 17.46
CA HIS A 18 -1.26 -8.09 16.03
C HIS A 18 -1.76 -6.95 15.13
N THR A 19 -1.94 -5.75 15.71
CA THR A 19 -2.42 -4.57 15.00
C THR A 19 -1.28 -3.64 14.61
N ALA A 20 -1.44 -2.94 13.48
CA ALA A 20 -0.47 -1.98 12.99
C ALA A 20 -0.68 -0.60 13.64
N TYR A 21 0.37 -0.06 14.24
CA TYR A 21 0.39 1.28 14.83
C TYR A 21 1.39 2.19 14.13
N LYS A 22 1.09 3.49 14.15
CA LYS A 22 1.93 4.58 13.64
C LYS A 22 1.45 5.91 14.22
N CYS A 23 2.17 6.99 13.92
CA CYS A 23 1.68 8.35 14.17
C CYS A 23 0.27 8.56 13.57
N THR A 24 -0.63 9.11 14.39
CA THR A 24 -2.02 9.46 14.05
C THR A 24 -2.18 10.95 13.75
N LEU A 25 -1.07 11.71 13.77
CA LEU A 25 -1.08 13.18 13.76
C LEU A 25 -1.95 13.78 14.88
N CYS A 26 -2.07 13.06 16.01
CA CYS A 26 -2.98 13.40 17.09
C CYS A 26 -4.40 13.71 16.60
N SER A 27 -4.95 12.86 15.74
CA SER A 27 -6.28 13.03 15.13
C SER A 27 -7.38 13.34 16.15
N ASP A 28 -7.31 12.77 17.35
CA ASP A 28 -8.18 13.02 18.49
C ASP A 28 -8.11 14.49 18.98
N ARG A 29 -6.90 15.06 19.05
CA ARG A 29 -6.68 16.46 19.46
C ARG A 29 -7.05 17.43 18.33
N VAL A 30 -6.64 17.10 17.11
CA VAL A 30 -6.89 17.93 15.92
C VAL A 30 -8.38 18.03 15.64
N ALA A 31 -9.14 16.95 15.83
CA ALA A 31 -10.59 16.94 15.64
C ALA A 31 -11.35 17.93 16.54
N VAL A 32 -10.77 18.32 17.68
CA VAL A 32 -11.35 19.28 18.63
C VAL A 32 -10.60 20.62 18.64
N GLY A 33 -9.87 20.94 17.56
CA GLY A 33 -9.20 22.23 17.38
C GLY A 33 -7.91 22.42 18.18
N GLN A 34 -7.34 21.35 18.75
CA GLN A 34 -6.05 21.41 19.43
C GLN A 34 -4.91 20.98 18.51
N GLY A 35 -3.72 21.56 18.69
CA GLY A 35 -2.50 21.11 18.01
C GLY A 35 -1.99 19.75 18.52
N PRO A 36 -1.16 19.05 17.71
CA PRO A 36 -0.51 17.80 18.11
C PRO A 36 0.34 17.95 19.38
N ALA A 37 0.41 16.89 20.16
CA ALA A 37 1.15 16.90 21.43
C ALA A 37 2.65 17.17 21.24
N CYS A 38 3.27 16.56 20.24
CA CYS A 38 4.69 16.77 19.93
C CYS A 38 5.01 18.19 19.48
N ALA A 39 4.13 18.82 18.69
CA ALA A 39 4.27 20.23 18.30
C ALA A 39 4.14 21.15 19.51
N LYS A 40 3.12 20.94 20.36
CA LYS A 40 2.91 21.72 21.58
C LYS A 40 4.05 21.59 22.59
N ALA A 41 4.69 20.43 22.66
CA ALA A 41 5.77 20.16 23.60
C ALA A 41 7.14 20.67 23.14
N CYS A 42 7.32 21.07 21.88
CA CYS A 42 8.62 21.43 21.33
C CYS A 42 9.11 22.79 21.86
N PRO A 43 10.14 22.84 22.72
CA PRO A 43 10.53 24.09 23.39
C PRO A 43 11.19 25.09 22.44
N THR A 44 11.88 24.60 21.41
CA THR A 44 12.57 25.40 20.41
C THR A 44 11.70 25.73 19.20
N GLN A 45 10.44 25.27 19.19
CA GLN A 45 9.52 25.44 18.07
C GLN A 45 10.06 24.87 16.75
N ALA A 46 10.87 23.82 16.81
CA ALA A 46 11.31 23.08 15.63
C ALA A 46 10.15 22.31 14.95
N ILE A 47 9.07 22.04 15.69
CA ILE A 47 7.85 21.41 15.18
C ILE A 47 6.73 22.45 15.29
N VAL A 48 6.25 22.90 14.14
CA VAL A 48 5.10 23.81 14.01
C VAL A 48 3.94 23.08 13.34
N PHE A 49 2.72 23.56 13.57
CA PHE A 49 1.49 22.95 13.06
C PHE A 49 0.49 24.01 12.60
N GLY A 50 -0.16 23.75 11.48
CA GLY A 50 -1.17 24.60 10.87
C GLY A 50 -1.69 23.96 9.59
N THR A 51 -2.36 24.73 8.74
CA THR A 51 -2.77 24.23 7.42
C THR A 51 -1.55 23.96 6.53
N LYS A 52 -1.68 23.07 5.54
CA LYS A 52 -0.55 22.71 4.67
C LYS A 52 0.04 23.94 3.97
N GLU A 53 -0.81 24.85 3.49
CA GLU A 53 -0.38 26.06 2.81
C GLU A 53 0.36 27.04 3.74
N GLU A 54 -0.15 27.28 4.95
CA GLU A 54 0.55 28.09 5.95
C GLU A 54 1.90 27.49 6.32
N MET A 55 2.00 26.16 6.43
CA MET A 55 3.27 25.49 6.74
C MET A 55 4.27 25.55 5.59
N LYS A 56 3.81 25.58 4.33
CA LYS A 56 4.68 25.84 3.17
C LYS A 56 5.23 27.25 3.19
N GLN A 57 4.37 28.25 3.43
CA GLN A 57 4.79 29.65 3.56
C GLN A 57 5.76 29.84 4.74
N HIS A 58 5.48 29.22 5.88
CA HIS A 58 6.39 29.24 7.03
C HIS A 58 7.76 28.62 6.70
N ALA A 59 7.76 27.50 5.97
CA ALA A 59 8.98 26.85 5.52
C ALA A 59 9.81 27.73 4.56
N GLU A 60 9.18 28.48 3.66
CA GLU A 60 9.89 29.40 2.74
C GLU A 60 10.71 30.46 3.49
N GLY A 61 10.14 31.04 4.54
CA GLY A 61 10.85 31.97 5.42
C GLY A 61 12.06 31.31 6.08
N ARG A 62 11.89 30.08 6.61
CA ARG A 62 12.98 29.32 7.24
C ARG A 62 14.08 28.97 6.25
N ILE A 63 13.74 28.58 5.03
CA ILE A 63 14.69 28.24 3.96
C ILE A 63 15.50 29.48 3.57
N THR A 64 14.85 30.64 3.48
CA THR A 64 15.52 31.91 3.18
C THR A 64 16.56 32.26 4.25
N ASP A 65 16.21 32.13 5.54
CA ASP A 65 17.17 32.33 6.64
C ASP A 65 18.35 31.34 6.56
N LEU A 66 18.08 30.05 6.32
CA LEU A 66 19.12 29.03 6.21
C LEU A 66 20.09 29.32 5.05
N LYS A 67 19.56 29.74 3.89
CA LYS A 67 20.39 30.12 2.74
C LYS A 67 21.26 31.34 3.05
N ALA A 68 20.72 32.36 3.72
CA ALA A 68 21.49 33.52 4.16
C ALA A 68 22.63 33.16 5.14
N ARG A 69 22.48 32.06 5.88
CA ARG A 69 23.47 31.52 6.81
C ARG A 69 24.48 30.55 6.18
N GLY A 70 24.48 30.39 4.86
CA GLY A 70 25.44 29.58 4.11
C GLY A 70 24.96 28.18 3.72
N TYR A 71 23.73 27.79 4.05
CA TYR A 71 23.16 26.51 3.60
C TYR A 71 22.54 26.66 2.21
N ALA A 72 23.37 26.66 1.17
CA ALA A 72 22.94 26.87 -0.22
C ALA A 72 21.84 25.91 -0.68
N ASN A 73 21.89 24.66 -0.21
CA ASN A 73 20.94 23.59 -0.56
C ASN A 73 19.81 23.41 0.45
N ALA A 74 19.55 24.40 1.31
CA ALA A 74 18.41 24.35 2.20
C ALA A 74 17.10 24.33 1.40
N GLY A 75 16.14 23.52 1.85
CA GLY A 75 14.89 23.31 1.11
C GLY A 75 13.82 22.58 1.92
N LEU A 76 12.60 22.57 1.35
CA LEU A 76 11.45 21.86 1.90
C LEU A 76 11.42 20.43 1.36
N TYR A 77 11.32 19.47 2.26
CA TYR A 77 11.05 18.07 1.94
C TYR A 77 9.54 17.82 1.97
N ASP A 78 8.90 17.89 0.80
CA ASP A 78 7.49 17.56 0.52
C ASP A 78 7.45 16.70 -0.76
N PRO A 79 7.77 15.38 -0.68
CA PRO A 79 8.12 14.59 -1.84
C PRO A 79 6.94 14.37 -2.80
N PRO A 80 7.06 14.75 -4.09
CA PRO A 80 5.95 14.65 -5.05
C PRO A 80 5.62 13.20 -5.43
N GLY A 81 6.56 12.26 -5.28
CA GLY A 81 6.37 10.84 -5.59
C GLY A 81 5.29 10.14 -4.74
N VAL A 82 4.81 10.77 -3.67
CA VAL A 82 3.68 10.33 -2.85
C VAL A 82 2.52 11.34 -2.84
N GLY A 83 2.52 12.31 -3.76
CA GLY A 83 1.54 13.40 -3.82
C GLY A 83 1.77 14.50 -2.76
N GLY A 84 2.99 14.55 -2.20
CA GLY A 84 3.31 15.39 -1.04
C GLY A 84 2.87 14.77 0.29
N THR A 85 3.37 15.31 1.40
CA THR A 85 3.14 14.81 2.76
C THR A 85 2.40 15.85 3.61
N HIS A 86 1.84 15.40 4.73
CA HIS A 86 1.22 16.26 5.76
C HIS A 86 2.13 16.42 6.99
N VAL A 87 3.35 15.89 6.90
CA VAL A 87 4.47 16.13 7.80
C VAL A 87 5.65 16.41 6.87
N MET A 88 6.14 17.64 6.89
CA MET A 88 7.20 18.13 6.00
C MET A 88 8.40 18.54 6.85
N TYR A 89 9.59 18.55 6.25
CA TYR A 89 10.81 18.97 6.94
C TYR A 89 11.46 20.13 6.19
N VAL A 90 12.00 21.10 6.91
CA VAL A 90 12.99 22.03 6.36
C VAL A 90 14.37 21.45 6.63
N LEU A 91 15.09 21.12 5.57
CA LEU A 91 16.41 20.50 5.64
C LEU A 91 17.49 21.52 5.31
N HIS A 92 18.64 21.39 5.93
CA HIS A 92 19.84 22.18 5.60
C HIS A 92 20.45 21.71 4.27
N HIS A 93 20.37 20.40 4.00
CA HIS A 93 20.84 19.73 2.79
C HIS A 93 19.67 18.97 2.15
N ALA A 94 18.73 19.69 1.54
CA ALA A 94 17.56 19.08 0.89
C ALA A 94 17.94 18.29 -0.38
N ASP A 95 19.13 18.51 -0.92
CA ASP A 95 19.76 17.74 -2.00
C ASP A 95 20.23 16.35 -1.58
N GLN A 96 20.51 16.17 -0.28
CA GLN A 96 21.02 14.95 0.34
C GLN A 96 20.20 14.57 1.58
N PRO A 97 18.89 14.31 1.43
CA PRO A 97 18.02 13.97 2.55
C PRO A 97 18.50 12.71 3.29
N GLU A 98 19.22 11.81 2.64
CA GLU A 98 19.75 10.57 3.23
C GLU A 98 20.68 10.82 4.43
N LEU A 99 21.31 12.01 4.51
CA LEU A 99 22.10 12.43 5.67
C LEU A 99 21.26 12.49 6.96
N TYR A 100 19.95 12.70 6.84
CA TYR A 100 19.01 12.77 7.96
C TYR A 100 18.46 11.37 8.28
N SER A 101 19.34 10.51 8.80
CA SER A 101 18.99 9.15 9.24
C SER A 101 18.37 8.27 8.14
N GLY A 102 18.87 8.39 6.90
CA GLY A 102 18.40 7.60 5.77
C GLY A 102 17.03 8.03 5.24
N LEU A 103 16.66 9.30 5.39
CA LEU A 103 15.44 9.83 4.79
C LEU A 103 15.48 9.63 3.25
N PRO A 104 14.50 8.94 2.64
CA PRO A 104 14.55 8.64 1.21
C PRO A 104 14.53 9.91 0.35
N LYS A 105 15.32 9.99 -0.72
CA LYS A 105 15.34 11.18 -1.59
C LYS A 105 14.11 11.36 -2.45
N GLU A 106 13.68 10.30 -3.12
CA GLU A 106 12.50 10.31 -4.00
C GLU A 106 11.57 9.15 -3.66
N PRO A 107 10.92 9.17 -2.48
CA PRO A 107 10.01 8.12 -2.09
C PRO A 107 8.80 8.09 -3.02
N LYS A 108 8.47 6.89 -3.49
CA LYS A 108 7.26 6.59 -4.27
C LYS A 108 6.75 5.20 -3.92
N ILE A 109 5.49 4.93 -4.20
CA ILE A 109 4.95 3.59 -4.01
C ILE A 109 5.70 2.63 -4.94
N SER A 110 6.01 1.43 -4.44
CA SER A 110 6.72 0.42 -5.25
C SER A 110 5.90 0.07 -6.50
N PRO A 111 6.50 0.05 -7.70
CA PRO A 111 5.80 -0.33 -8.93
C PRO A 111 5.16 -1.72 -8.87
N LEU A 112 5.77 -2.65 -8.12
CA LEU A 112 5.22 -3.98 -7.90
C LEU A 112 3.92 -3.93 -7.07
N VAL A 113 3.90 -3.08 -6.04
CA VAL A 113 2.71 -2.88 -5.20
C VAL A 113 1.61 -2.19 -5.99
N GLU A 114 1.95 -1.19 -6.81
CA GLU A 114 1.01 -0.53 -7.72
C GLU A 114 0.42 -1.51 -8.74
N ALA A 115 1.23 -2.34 -9.39
CA ALA A 115 0.76 -3.33 -10.34
C ALA A 115 -0.17 -4.37 -9.67
N TRP A 116 0.22 -4.88 -8.50
CA TRP A 116 -0.56 -5.86 -7.75
C TRP A 116 -1.90 -5.31 -7.25
N LYS A 117 -1.91 -4.08 -6.71
CA LYS A 117 -3.11 -3.46 -6.13
C LYS A 117 -3.95 -2.68 -7.13
N GLY A 118 -3.37 -2.30 -8.25
CA GLY A 118 -4.03 -1.64 -9.36
C GLY A 118 -4.68 -2.65 -10.30
N ILE A 119 -4.29 -2.62 -11.57
CA ILE A 119 -5.00 -3.32 -12.66
C ILE A 119 -5.12 -4.83 -12.44
N THR A 120 -4.10 -5.48 -11.84
CA THR A 120 -4.10 -6.93 -11.62
C THR A 120 -5.27 -7.37 -10.75
N LYS A 121 -5.63 -6.58 -9.73
CA LYS A 121 -6.77 -6.88 -8.87
C LYS A 121 -8.07 -6.94 -9.66
N TYR A 122 -8.30 -5.94 -10.51
CA TYR A 122 -9.52 -5.85 -11.31
C TYR A 122 -9.55 -6.90 -12.41
N ALA A 123 -8.44 -7.09 -13.12
CA ALA A 123 -8.32 -8.15 -14.13
C ALA A 123 -8.61 -9.53 -13.53
N GLY A 124 -8.06 -9.83 -12.34
CA GLY A 124 -8.33 -11.08 -11.63
C GLY A 124 -9.80 -11.25 -11.26
N LEU A 125 -10.45 -10.21 -10.74
CA LEU A 125 -11.90 -10.24 -10.44
C LEU A 125 -12.75 -10.43 -11.70
N THR A 126 -12.38 -9.79 -12.81
CA THR A 126 -13.06 -9.96 -14.09
C THR A 126 -12.93 -11.39 -14.60
N VAL A 127 -11.73 -11.97 -14.58
CA VAL A 127 -11.51 -13.37 -14.98
C VAL A 127 -12.34 -14.33 -14.14
N LEU A 128 -12.38 -14.13 -12.81
CA LEU A 128 -13.21 -14.95 -11.93
C LEU A 128 -14.71 -14.83 -12.27
N GLY A 129 -15.20 -13.61 -12.52
CA GLY A 129 -16.58 -13.39 -12.93
C GLY A 129 -16.93 -14.05 -14.26
N VAL A 130 -16.03 -13.93 -15.25
CA VAL A 130 -16.19 -14.60 -16.55
C VAL A 130 -16.19 -16.12 -16.39
N ALA A 131 -15.26 -16.69 -15.63
CA ALA A 131 -15.21 -18.13 -15.39
C ALA A 131 -16.48 -18.66 -14.72
N ALA A 132 -17.00 -17.93 -13.72
CA ALA A 132 -18.27 -18.29 -13.08
C ALA A 132 -19.45 -18.24 -14.06
N GLY A 133 -19.53 -17.18 -14.88
CA GLY A 133 -20.56 -17.04 -15.91
C GLY A 133 -20.48 -18.13 -16.98
N VAL A 134 -19.28 -18.45 -17.46
CA VAL A 134 -19.03 -19.55 -18.40
C VAL A 134 -19.38 -20.90 -17.79
N GLY A 135 -19.00 -21.14 -16.53
CA GLY A 135 -19.33 -22.38 -15.83
C GLY A 135 -20.84 -22.57 -15.67
N LEU A 136 -21.57 -21.51 -15.31
CA LEU A 136 -23.04 -21.52 -15.25
C LEU A 136 -23.65 -21.80 -16.62
N LEU A 137 -23.21 -21.09 -17.66
CA LEU A 137 -23.70 -21.29 -19.02
C LEU A 137 -23.42 -22.72 -19.52
N HIS A 138 -22.20 -23.22 -19.31
CA HIS A 138 -21.82 -24.58 -19.66
C HIS A 138 -22.73 -25.60 -18.97
N HIS A 139 -23.00 -25.42 -17.67
CA HIS A 139 -23.90 -26.29 -16.94
C HIS A 139 -25.35 -26.24 -17.46
N LEU A 140 -25.87 -25.05 -17.79
CA LEU A 140 -27.22 -24.89 -18.32
C LEU A 140 -27.38 -25.50 -19.73
N VAL A 141 -26.33 -25.45 -20.56
CA VAL A 141 -26.37 -25.94 -21.95
C VAL A 141 -26.06 -27.44 -22.03
N MET A 142 -24.99 -27.90 -21.37
CA MET A 142 -24.55 -29.31 -21.45
C MET A 142 -25.25 -30.20 -20.42
N GLY A 143 -25.86 -29.62 -19.40
CA GLY A 143 -26.50 -30.36 -18.31
C GLY A 143 -25.50 -31.08 -17.39
N PRO A 144 -26.00 -31.79 -16.37
CA PRO A 144 -25.17 -32.62 -15.51
C PRO A 144 -24.67 -33.85 -16.27
N ASN A 145 -23.40 -34.21 -16.09
CA ASN A 145 -22.88 -35.48 -16.60
C ASN A 145 -23.56 -36.63 -15.85
N ARG A 146 -24.30 -37.47 -16.57
CA ARG A 146 -24.98 -38.66 -16.03
C ARG A 146 -24.37 -39.90 -16.67
N VAL A 147 -24.21 -40.94 -15.87
CA VAL A 147 -23.82 -42.26 -16.37
C VAL A 147 -24.94 -42.77 -17.28
N SER A 148 -24.62 -43.10 -18.53
CA SER A 148 -25.55 -43.76 -19.45
C SER A 148 -25.41 -45.27 -19.34
N ASP A 149 -26.45 -46.00 -19.78
CA ASP A 149 -26.41 -47.48 -19.82
C ASP A 149 -25.21 -47.98 -20.66
N THR A 150 -24.84 -47.25 -21.72
CA THR A 150 -23.66 -47.56 -22.53
C THR A 150 -22.34 -47.36 -21.77
N ASP A 151 -22.28 -46.42 -20.83
CA ASP A 151 -21.12 -46.23 -19.95
C ASP A 151 -20.99 -47.37 -18.95
N GLU A 152 -22.11 -47.88 -18.41
CA GLU A 152 -22.13 -49.08 -17.57
C GLU A 152 -21.69 -50.32 -18.35
N GLU A 153 -22.21 -50.54 -19.56
CA GLU A 153 -21.81 -51.66 -20.42
C GLU A 153 -20.31 -51.60 -20.79
N ASN A 154 -19.78 -50.41 -21.05
CA ASN A 154 -18.35 -50.22 -21.33
C ASN A 154 -17.50 -50.49 -20.08
N ALA A 155 -17.95 -50.07 -18.89
CA ALA A 155 -17.29 -50.38 -17.62
C ALA A 155 -17.28 -51.89 -17.35
N GLU A 156 -18.39 -52.59 -17.59
CA GLU A 156 -18.46 -54.05 -17.46
C GLU A 156 -17.53 -54.77 -18.44
N ARG A 157 -17.42 -54.30 -19.69
CA ARG A 157 -16.46 -54.84 -20.66
C ARG A 157 -15.02 -54.69 -20.21
N LEU A 158 -14.65 -53.54 -19.67
CA LEU A 158 -13.30 -53.27 -19.16
C LEU A 158 -12.97 -54.18 -17.97
N VAL A 159 -13.90 -54.34 -17.02
CA VAL A 159 -13.74 -55.27 -15.89
C VAL A 159 -13.59 -56.72 -16.36
N ARG A 160 -14.28 -57.10 -17.44
CA ARG A 160 -14.17 -58.45 -18.01
C ARG A 160 -12.87 -58.68 -18.77
N SER A 161 -12.32 -57.68 -19.48
CA SER A 161 -11.03 -57.81 -20.17
C SER A 161 -9.86 -57.90 -19.18
N ASP A 162 -9.88 -57.11 -18.11
CA ASP A 162 -8.82 -57.11 -17.09
C ASP A 162 -8.70 -58.47 -16.37
N ARG A 163 -9.85 -59.13 -16.14
CA ARG A 163 -9.89 -60.51 -15.60
C ARG A 163 -9.40 -61.56 -16.59
N HIS A 164 -9.48 -61.28 -17.89
CA HIS A 164 -9.01 -62.20 -18.92
C HIS A 164 -7.48 -62.11 -19.09
N ASP A 165 -6.89 -60.91 -18.96
CA ASP A 165 -5.45 -60.68 -19.09
C ASP A 165 -4.65 -61.02 -17.81
N SER A 166 -5.32 -61.20 -16.66
CA SER A 166 -4.70 -61.53 -15.36
C SER A 166 -4.73 -63.03 -14.99
N ALA A 167 -5.22 -63.89 -15.90
CA ALA A 167 -5.35 -65.34 -15.71
C ALA A 167 -4.40 -66.10 -16.66
#